data_AF-A0A956EYH3-F1
#
_entry.id   AF-A0A956EYH3-F1
#
_cell.length_a   1.000
_cell.length_b   1.000
_cell.length_c   1.000
_cell.angle_alpha   90.00
_cell.angle_beta   90.00
_cell.angle_gamma   90.00
#
_symmetry.space_group_name_H-M   'P 1'
#
loop_
_entity.id
_entity.type
_entity.pdbx_description
1 polymer ?
#
loop_
_entity_poly.entity_id
_entity_poly.type
_entity_poly.pdbx_seq_one_letter_code
_entity_poly.pdbx_strand_id
1 'polypeptide(L)'
;MDEWYSGERRDAFLFLGVGVLTTGGGVVLATRDDDLAKGAGYTTIGLGVLTSILAVTYNLALDPKHDELTRELKTDPSGYKKRETERLQGIADRFDLYRWAEIGAMFVGAGLASYGTLSEKEAFTGAGMALAGEALVLITLDYFASRRVHRYLDVVQDFNPGTSSSALGGGSGFMLQHAGVF
;
A
#
# COMPACT_ATOMS: atom_id res chain seq x y z
N MET A 1 -11.52 15.71 1.07
CA MET A 1 -10.69 15.37 -0.11
C MET A 1 -9.21 15.52 0.23
N ASP A 2 -8.78 16.70 0.66
CA ASP A 2 -7.38 16.94 1.03
C ASP A 2 -6.87 16.01 2.15
N GLU A 3 -7.67 15.76 3.19
CA GLU A 3 -7.31 14.82 4.27
C GLU A 3 -7.14 13.37 3.78
N TRP A 4 -8.00 12.93 2.84
CA TRP A 4 -7.89 11.63 2.20
C TRP A 4 -6.57 11.52 1.42
N TYR A 5 -6.29 12.51 0.57
CA TYR A 5 -5.09 12.56 -0.24
C TYR A 5 -3.81 12.66 0.59
N SER A 6 -3.85 13.37 1.71
CA SER A 6 -2.75 13.38 2.68
C SER A 6 -2.51 11.98 3.27
N GLY A 7 -3.58 11.20 3.51
CA GLY A 7 -3.48 9.81 3.94
C GLY A 7 -2.91 8.89 2.85
N GLU A 8 -3.37 9.03 1.61
CA GLU A 8 -2.87 8.29 0.45
C GLU A 8 -1.38 8.58 0.20
N ARG A 9 -0.97 9.84 0.35
CA ARG A 9 0.44 10.26 0.30
C ARG A 9 1.27 9.68 1.44
N ARG A 10 0.75 9.67 2.67
CA ARG A 10 1.45 9.13 3.84
C ARG A 10 1.80 7.67 3.62
N ASP A 11 0.87 6.88 3.09
CA ASP A 11 1.13 5.49 2.78
C ASP A 11 2.21 5.32 1.73
N ALA A 12 2.18 6.10 0.65
CA ALA A 12 3.24 6.07 -0.35
C ALA A 12 4.63 6.31 0.27
N PHE A 13 4.72 7.22 1.26
CA PHE A 13 5.96 7.43 2.01
C PHE A 13 6.30 6.30 2.99
N LEU A 14 5.30 5.66 3.60
CA LEU A 14 5.52 4.49 4.45
C LEU A 14 6.10 3.32 3.64
N PHE A 15 5.50 3.00 2.49
CA PHE A 15 6.03 1.96 1.58
C PHE A 15 7.43 2.30 1.07
N LEU A 16 7.69 3.57 0.74
CA LEU A 16 9.03 4.01 0.35
C LEU A 16 10.04 3.85 1.50
N GLY A 17 9.67 4.26 2.71
CA GLY A 17 10.51 4.12 3.90
C GLY A 17 10.84 2.66 4.19
N VAL A 18 9.84 1.78 4.12
CA VAL A 18 10.00 0.32 4.24
C VAL A 18 10.95 -0.19 3.16
N GLY A 19 10.71 0.12 1.89
CA GLY A 19 11.58 -0.31 0.79
C GLY A 19 13.03 0.11 0.94
N VAL A 20 13.29 1.35 1.38
CA VAL A 20 14.64 1.86 1.64
C VAL A 20 15.29 1.16 2.83
N LEU A 21 14.57 0.99 3.94
CA LEU A 21 15.08 0.29 5.13
C LEU A 21 15.36 -1.19 4.84
N THR A 22 14.45 -1.86 4.15
CA THR A 22 14.60 -3.24 3.66
C THR A 22 15.87 -3.33 2.79
N THR A 23 16.01 -2.45 1.79
CA THR A 23 17.22 -2.42 0.94
C THR A 23 18.50 -2.23 1.75
N GLY A 24 18.53 -1.25 2.66
CA GLY A 24 19.69 -0.96 3.50
C GLY A 24 20.06 -2.12 4.43
N GLY A 25 19.07 -2.73 5.07
CA GLY A 25 19.25 -3.94 5.88
C GLY A 25 19.79 -5.10 5.06
N GLY A 26 19.28 -5.29 3.85
CA GLY A 26 19.76 -6.30 2.91
C GLY A 26 21.22 -6.08 2.50
N VAL A 27 21.64 -4.84 2.25
CA VAL A 27 23.06 -4.50 1.98
C VAL A 27 23.94 -4.89 3.17
N VAL A 28 23.54 -4.57 4.40
CA VAL A 28 24.30 -4.95 5.60
C VAL A 28 24.42 -6.46 5.73
N LEU A 29 23.36 -7.21 5.46
CA LEU A 29 23.36 -8.68 5.48
C LEU A 29 24.26 -9.27 4.38
N ALA A 30 24.25 -8.68 3.17
CA ALA A 30 25.07 -9.13 2.06
C ALA A 30 26.59 -8.95 2.28
N THR A 31 27.00 -8.11 3.23
CA THR A 31 28.42 -7.93 3.61
C THR A 31 28.93 -8.94 4.63
N ARG A 32 28.07 -9.82 5.16
CA ARG A 32 28.47 -10.87 6.11
C ARG A 32 29.16 -12.02 5.39
N ASP A 33 29.97 -12.78 6.11
CA ASP A 33 30.74 -13.89 5.52
C ASP A 33 29.92 -15.17 5.35
N ASP A 34 28.87 -15.37 6.14
CA ASP A 34 28.04 -16.58 6.13
C ASP A 34 26.99 -16.58 5.00
N ASP A 35 26.72 -17.78 4.47
CA ASP A 35 25.86 -17.95 3.30
C ASP A 35 24.38 -17.69 3.63
N LEU A 36 23.96 -17.94 4.86
CA LEU A 36 22.60 -17.61 5.33
C LEU A 36 22.34 -16.10 5.24
N ALA A 37 23.23 -15.29 5.81
CA ALA A 37 23.11 -13.83 5.78
C ALA A 37 23.21 -13.29 4.35
N LYS A 38 24.07 -13.82 3.49
CA LYS A 38 24.14 -13.42 2.08
C LYS A 38 22.85 -13.76 1.33
N GLY A 39 22.32 -14.96 1.52
CA GLY A 39 21.06 -15.40 0.92
C GLY A 39 19.90 -14.49 1.32
N ALA A 40 19.76 -14.20 2.61
CA ALA A 40 18.79 -13.22 3.10
C ALA A 40 19.04 -11.83 2.51
N GLY A 41 20.29 -11.36 2.55
CA GLY A 41 20.69 -10.03 2.11
C GLY A 41 20.35 -9.74 0.65
N TYR A 42 20.74 -10.62 -0.27
CA TYR A 42 20.42 -10.42 -1.70
C TYR A 42 18.92 -10.46 -1.97
N THR A 43 18.17 -11.35 -1.31
CA THR A 43 16.71 -11.39 -1.44
C THR A 43 16.08 -10.10 -0.91
N THR A 44 16.47 -9.65 0.27
CA THR A 44 15.99 -8.41 0.89
C THR A 44 16.32 -7.19 0.04
N ILE A 45 17.52 -7.10 -0.56
CA ILE A 45 17.87 -6.02 -1.51
C ILE A 45 16.90 -6.01 -2.69
N GLY A 46 16.69 -7.16 -3.33
CA GLY A 46 15.81 -7.26 -4.50
C GLY A 46 14.38 -6.81 -4.20
N LEU A 47 13.83 -7.28 -3.07
CA LEU A 47 12.48 -6.90 -2.64
C LEU A 47 12.39 -5.43 -2.24
N GLY A 48 13.34 -4.93 -1.44
CA GLY A 48 13.35 -3.53 -1.00
C GLY A 48 13.45 -2.54 -2.16
N VAL A 49 14.27 -2.85 -3.18
CA VAL A 49 14.38 -2.03 -4.39
C VAL A 49 13.07 -2.05 -5.16
N LEU A 50 12.45 -3.22 -5.35
CA LEU A 50 11.16 -3.35 -6.02
C LEU A 50 10.07 -2.53 -5.31
N THR A 51 9.95 -2.69 -3.99
CA THR A 51 9.00 -1.94 -3.15
C THR A 51 9.23 -0.43 -3.28
N SER A 52 10.49 0.01 -3.26
CA SER A 52 10.84 1.43 -3.41
C SER A 52 10.41 1.98 -4.77
N ILE A 53 10.65 1.24 -5.86
CA ILE A 53 10.25 1.66 -7.22
C ILE A 53 8.72 1.79 -7.32
N LEU A 54 7.98 0.81 -6.79
CA LEU A 54 6.52 0.84 -6.79
C LEU A 54 5.99 2.03 -5.99
N ALA A 55 6.55 2.28 -4.80
CA ALA A 55 6.18 3.39 -3.94
C ALA A 55 6.45 4.75 -4.61
N VAL A 56 7.64 4.95 -5.21
CA VAL A 56 7.98 6.17 -5.94
C VAL A 56 7.03 6.38 -7.12
N THR A 57 6.79 5.34 -7.92
CA THR A 57 5.91 5.42 -9.09
C THR A 57 4.50 5.82 -8.70
N TYR A 58 3.97 5.24 -7.61
CA TYR A 58 2.66 5.60 -7.07
C TYR A 58 2.63 7.04 -6.54
N ASN A 59 3.67 7.46 -5.82
CA ASN A 59 3.82 8.82 -5.28
C ASN A 59 3.83 9.88 -6.40
N LEU A 60 4.57 9.65 -7.49
CA LEU A 60 4.61 10.56 -8.63
C LEU A 60 3.27 10.64 -9.38
N ALA A 61 2.46 9.59 -9.34
CA ALA A 61 1.14 9.55 -9.99
C ALA A 61 0.03 10.22 -9.16
N LEU A 62 0.27 10.59 -7.89
CA LEU A 62 -0.76 11.09 -6.97
C LEU A 62 -1.18 12.55 -7.23
N ASP A 63 -0.24 13.47 -7.46
CA ASP A 63 -0.55 14.91 -7.62
C ASP A 63 -1.45 15.21 -8.83
N PRO A 64 -1.13 14.74 -10.06
CA PRO A 64 -1.96 15.05 -11.22
C PRO A 64 -3.38 14.51 -11.06
N LYS A 65 -3.53 13.37 -10.38
CA LYS A 65 -4.83 12.76 -10.10
C LYS A 65 -5.64 13.56 -9.09
N HIS A 66 -5.00 14.12 -8.06
CA HIS A 66 -5.67 14.97 -7.09
C HIS A 66 -6.29 16.20 -7.74
N ASP A 67 -5.52 16.87 -8.60
CA ASP A 67 -5.94 18.09 -9.27
C ASP A 67 -7.10 17.84 -10.24
N GLU A 68 -7.04 16.72 -10.96
CA GLU A 68 -8.10 16.27 -11.87
C GLU A 68 -9.41 16.03 -11.11
N LEU A 69 -9.37 15.22 -10.04
CA LEU A 69 -10.55 14.87 -9.26
C LEU A 69 -11.13 16.08 -8.52
N THR A 70 -10.27 16.98 -8.01
CA THR A 70 -10.70 18.23 -7.36
C THR A 70 -11.42 19.16 -8.34
N ARG A 71 -10.94 19.26 -9.57
CA ARG A 71 -11.60 20.03 -10.62
C ARG A 71 -12.95 19.42 -10.96
N GLU A 72 -12.97 18.11 -11.14
CA GLU A 72 -14.18 17.36 -11.48
C GLU A 72 -15.26 17.47 -10.42
N LEU A 73 -14.91 17.35 -9.14
CA LEU A 73 -15.85 17.53 -8.04
C LEU A 73 -16.55 18.90 -8.08
N LYS A 74 -15.89 19.95 -8.59
CA LYS A 74 -16.46 21.30 -8.72
C LYS A 74 -17.31 21.46 -9.99
N THR A 75 -16.92 20.82 -11.10
CA THR A 75 -17.55 21.03 -12.41
C THR A 75 -18.62 20.00 -12.77
N ASP A 76 -18.48 18.76 -12.29
CA ASP A 76 -19.38 17.63 -12.53
C ASP A 76 -19.37 16.67 -11.32
N PRO A 77 -20.09 17.01 -10.22
CA PRO A 77 -20.11 16.20 -9.00
C PRO A 77 -20.65 14.77 -9.20
N SER A 78 -21.57 14.59 -10.16
CA SER A 78 -22.13 13.28 -10.52
C SER A 78 -21.10 12.42 -11.28
N GLY A 79 -20.37 13.04 -12.21
CA GLY A 79 -19.21 12.44 -12.87
C GLY A 79 -18.15 12.02 -11.87
N TYR A 80 -17.82 12.91 -10.92
CA TYR A 80 -16.82 12.65 -9.88
C TYR A 80 -17.19 11.40 -9.08
N LYS A 81 -18.43 11.33 -8.58
CA LYS A 81 -18.91 10.18 -7.81
C LYS A 81 -18.73 8.89 -8.57
N LYS A 82 -19.11 8.87 -9.86
CA LYS A 82 -18.99 7.66 -10.70
C LYS A 82 -17.53 7.27 -10.91
N ARG A 83 -16.68 8.20 -11.38
CA ARG A 83 -15.27 7.91 -11.70
C ARG A 83 -14.47 7.53 -10.46
N GLU A 84 -14.69 8.24 -9.35
CA GLU A 84 -13.97 7.98 -8.11
C GLU A 84 -14.40 6.65 -7.47
N THR A 85 -15.69 6.29 -7.54
CA THR A 85 -16.17 4.97 -7.11
C THR A 85 -15.50 3.85 -7.92
N GLU A 86 -15.50 3.95 -9.25
CA GLU A 86 -14.86 2.97 -10.13
C GLU A 86 -13.35 2.85 -9.86
N ARG A 87 -12.67 3.98 -9.65
CA ARG A 87 -11.24 4.01 -9.28
C ARG A 87 -11.00 3.28 -7.96
N LEU A 88 -11.74 3.62 -6.91
CA LEU A 88 -11.56 3.06 -5.57
C LEU A 88 -11.88 1.56 -5.53
N GLN A 89 -12.89 1.11 -6.27
CA GLN A 89 -13.17 -0.33 -6.47
C GLN A 89 -11.98 -1.02 -7.16
N GLY A 90 -11.46 -0.45 -8.24
CA GLY A 90 -10.28 -1.01 -8.92
C GLY A 90 -9.02 -1.02 -8.04
N ILE A 91 -8.90 -0.09 -7.09
CA ILE A 91 -7.81 -0.11 -6.10
C ILE A 91 -8.06 -1.21 -5.06
N ALA A 92 -9.29 -1.37 -4.57
CA ALA A 92 -9.65 -2.42 -3.62
C ALA A 92 -9.39 -3.83 -4.21
N ASP A 93 -9.77 -4.06 -5.46
CA ASP A 93 -9.53 -5.32 -6.17
C ASP A 93 -8.03 -5.63 -6.29
N ARG A 94 -7.19 -4.61 -6.52
CA ARG A 94 -5.73 -4.77 -6.55
C ARG A 94 -5.17 -5.15 -5.18
N PHE A 95 -5.69 -4.57 -4.09
CA PHE A 95 -5.28 -4.97 -2.75
C PHE A 95 -5.59 -6.44 -2.46
N ASP A 96 -6.72 -6.96 -2.92
CA ASP A 96 -7.02 -8.39 -2.76
C ASP A 96 -6.10 -9.26 -3.61
N LEU A 97 -5.77 -8.84 -4.84
CA LEU A 97 -4.78 -9.53 -5.67
C LEU A 97 -3.38 -9.55 -5.03
N TYR A 98 -2.90 -8.40 -4.52
CA TYR A 98 -1.61 -8.30 -3.86
C TYR A 98 -1.56 -9.15 -2.60
N ARG A 99 -2.60 -9.11 -1.77
CA ARG A 99 -2.72 -9.97 -0.58
C ARG A 99 -2.55 -11.45 -0.91
N TRP A 100 -3.23 -11.95 -1.96
CA TRP A 100 -3.08 -13.35 -2.36
C TRP A 100 -1.68 -13.67 -2.92
N ALA A 101 -1.10 -12.74 -3.68
CA ALA A 101 0.27 -12.89 -4.18
C ALA A 101 1.28 -12.93 -3.02
N GLU A 102 1.13 -12.08 -2.02
CA GLU A 102 1.99 -12.02 -0.84
C GLU A 102 1.83 -13.23 0.07
N ILE A 103 0.60 -13.72 0.30
CA ILE A 103 0.36 -14.98 1.00
C ILE A 103 1.07 -16.13 0.27
N GLY A 104 0.97 -16.17 -1.07
CA GLY A 104 1.70 -17.12 -1.89
C GLY A 104 3.21 -17.00 -1.71
N ALA A 105 3.76 -15.77 -1.77
CA ALA A 105 5.17 -15.50 -1.56
C ALA A 105 5.64 -15.92 -0.16
N MET A 106 4.82 -15.71 0.87
CA MET A 106 5.10 -16.14 2.23
C MET A 106 5.24 -17.66 2.33
N PHE A 107 4.31 -18.42 1.74
CA PHE A 107 4.40 -19.88 1.70
C PHE A 107 5.56 -20.39 0.86
N VAL A 108 5.86 -19.75 -0.27
CA VAL A 108 7.04 -20.05 -1.09
C VAL A 108 8.31 -19.80 -0.29
N GLY A 109 8.40 -18.68 0.43
CA GLY A 109 9.53 -18.35 1.30
C GLY A 109 9.71 -19.37 2.43
N ALA A 110 8.63 -19.73 3.12
CA ALA A 110 8.66 -20.76 4.16
C ALA A 110 9.08 -22.14 3.62
N GLY A 111 8.60 -22.52 2.43
CA GLY A 111 9.01 -23.75 1.75
C GLY A 111 10.49 -23.72 1.35
N LEU A 112 10.97 -22.60 0.82
CA LEU A 112 12.37 -22.39 0.46
C LEU A 112 13.28 -22.46 1.68
N ALA A 113 12.87 -21.84 2.79
CA ALA A 113 13.60 -21.86 4.05
C ALA A 113 13.70 -23.29 4.62
N SER A 114 12.59 -24.02 4.59
CA SER A 114 12.52 -25.41 5.06
C SER A 114 13.39 -26.34 4.20
N TYR A 115 13.29 -26.20 2.87
CA TYR A 115 14.13 -26.94 1.93
C TYR A 115 15.62 -26.66 2.13
N GLY A 116 15.98 -25.38 2.29
CA GLY A 116 17.35 -24.96 2.56
C GLY A 116 17.91 -25.59 3.83
N THR A 117 17.12 -25.58 4.91
CA THR A 117 17.50 -26.18 6.20
C THR A 117 17.70 -27.68 6.08
N LEU A 118 16.76 -28.40 5.46
CA LEU A 118 16.82 -29.86 5.29
C LEU A 118 17.92 -30.32 4.33
N SER A 119 18.34 -29.46 3.41
CA SER A 119 19.37 -29.76 2.41
C SER A 119 20.74 -29.18 2.77
N GLU A 120 20.91 -28.61 3.97
CA GLU A 120 22.14 -27.93 4.42
C GLU A 120 22.60 -26.81 3.46
N LYS A 121 21.64 -26.13 2.83
CA LYS A 121 21.87 -24.98 1.93
C LYS A 121 21.48 -23.70 2.64
N GLU A 122 22.42 -23.15 3.39
CA GLU A 122 22.22 -21.95 4.22
C GLU A 122 21.72 -20.74 3.43
N ALA A 123 22.24 -20.50 2.22
CA ALA A 123 21.77 -19.40 1.36
C ALA A 123 20.28 -19.50 1.00
N PHE A 124 19.78 -20.72 0.73
CA PHE A 124 18.35 -20.94 0.45
C PHE A 124 17.51 -20.74 1.71
N THR A 125 18.05 -21.10 2.88
CA THR A 125 17.42 -20.85 4.18
C THR A 125 17.22 -19.35 4.39
N GLY A 126 18.30 -18.56 4.25
CA GLY A 126 18.26 -17.12 4.40
C GLY A 126 17.33 -16.44 3.39
N ALA A 127 17.41 -16.82 2.11
CA ALA A 127 16.55 -16.28 1.06
C ALA A 127 15.06 -16.55 1.34
N GLY A 128 14.72 -17.77 1.78
CA GLY A 128 13.36 -18.13 2.15
C GLY A 128 12.83 -17.36 3.35
N MET A 129 13.65 -17.19 4.39
CA MET A 129 13.30 -16.40 5.57
C MET A 129 13.07 -14.93 5.22
N ALA A 130 13.93 -14.34 4.40
CA ALA A 130 13.80 -12.97 3.93
C ALA A 130 12.51 -12.76 3.12
N LEU A 131 12.23 -13.67 2.17
CA LEU A 131 11.01 -13.62 1.35
C LEU A 131 9.74 -13.72 2.21
N ALA A 132 9.71 -14.68 3.15
CA ALA A 132 8.55 -14.86 4.02
C ALA A 132 8.35 -13.69 4.99
N GLY A 133 9.45 -13.18 5.56
CA GLY A 133 9.43 -12.02 6.46
C GLY A 133 8.94 -10.75 5.75
N GLU A 134 9.46 -10.46 4.55
CA GLU A 134 9.03 -9.29 3.79
C GLU A 134 7.57 -9.40 3.35
N ALA A 135 7.13 -10.57 2.90
CA ALA A 135 5.71 -10.79 2.56
C ALA A 135 4.78 -10.50 3.75
N LEU A 136 5.15 -10.88 4.97
CA LEU A 136 4.38 -10.59 6.17
C LEU A 136 4.29 -9.08 6.47
N VAL A 137 5.40 -8.35 6.26
CA VAL A 137 5.42 -6.89 6.41
C VAL A 137 4.48 -6.24 5.40
N LEU A 138 4.56 -6.64 4.12
CA LEU A 138 3.71 -6.08 3.06
C LEU A 138 2.23 -6.36 3.29
N ILE A 139 1.85 -7.61 3.66
CA ILE A 139 0.46 -7.96 4.03
C ILE A 139 -0.08 -7.04 5.11
N THR A 140 0.76 -6.70 6.10
CA THR A 140 0.36 -5.83 7.21
C THR A 140 0.11 -4.41 6.73
N LEU A 141 0.98 -3.87 5.87
CA LEU A 141 0.81 -2.52 5.31
C LEU A 141 -0.41 -2.45 4.39
N ASP A 142 -0.56 -3.42 3.50
CA ASP A 142 -1.68 -3.53 2.57
C ASP A 142 -3.02 -3.66 3.29
N TYR A 143 -3.06 -4.32 4.45
CA TYR A 143 -4.26 -4.37 5.28
C TYR A 143 -4.73 -2.99 5.74
N PHE A 144 -3.82 -2.16 6.26
CA PHE A 144 -4.16 -0.81 6.70
C PHE A 144 -4.53 0.09 5.52
N ALA A 145 -3.79 0.00 4.42
CA ALA A 145 -4.08 0.75 3.20
C ALA A 145 -5.45 0.38 2.61
N SER A 146 -5.76 -0.92 2.53
CA SER A 146 -7.04 -1.44 2.04
C SER A 146 -8.22 -0.98 2.92
N ARG A 147 -8.09 -1.03 4.25
CA ARG A 147 -9.13 -0.52 5.17
C ARG A 147 -9.42 0.94 4.95
N ARG A 148 -8.38 1.74 4.72
CA ARG A 148 -8.53 3.16 4.43
C ARG A 148 -9.30 3.36 3.10
N VAL A 149 -8.98 2.62 2.04
CA VAL A 149 -9.72 2.67 0.76
C VAL A 149 -11.20 2.37 0.92
N HIS A 150 -11.57 1.31 1.64
CA HIS A 150 -12.97 0.98 1.87
C HIS A 150 -13.71 2.09 2.62
N ARG A 151 -13.10 2.66 3.68
CA ARG A 151 -13.70 3.77 4.43
C ARG A 151 -14.01 4.98 3.55
N TYR A 152 -13.14 5.30 2.59
CA TYR A 152 -13.37 6.44 1.70
C TYR A 152 -14.30 6.10 0.54
N LEU A 153 -14.31 4.85 0.07
CA LEU A 153 -15.32 4.37 -0.87
C LEU A 153 -16.74 4.55 -0.30
N ASP A 154 -16.96 4.22 0.97
CA ASP A 154 -18.24 4.42 1.65
C ASP A 154 -18.65 5.91 1.62
N VAL A 155 -17.71 6.81 1.94
CA VAL A 155 -17.94 8.28 1.90
C VAL A 155 -18.32 8.77 0.49
N VAL A 156 -17.65 8.27 -0.54
CA VAL A 156 -17.94 8.64 -1.94
C VAL A 156 -19.28 8.06 -2.41
N GLN A 157 -19.64 6.85 -1.95
CA GLN A 157 -20.93 6.23 -2.28
C GLN A 157 -22.11 6.91 -1.58
N ASP A 158 -21.93 7.38 -0.36
CA ASP A 158 -22.95 8.10 0.41
C ASP A 158 -23.11 9.57 -0.02
N PHE A 159 -22.12 10.13 -0.73
CA PHE A 159 -22.20 11.48 -1.27
C PHE A 159 -23.40 11.64 -2.22
N ASN A 160 -24.29 12.60 -1.95
CA ASN A 160 -25.46 12.89 -2.78
C ASN A 160 -25.31 14.23 -3.51
N PRO A 161 -25.03 14.21 -4.84
CA PRO A 161 -24.88 15.41 -5.67
C PRO A 161 -26.11 16.35 -5.71
N GLY A 162 -27.29 15.86 -5.31
CA GLY A 162 -28.55 16.61 -5.41
C GLY A 162 -28.88 17.51 -4.21
N THR A 163 -28.11 17.45 -3.12
CA THR A 163 -28.38 18.22 -1.88
C THR A 163 -27.49 19.46 -1.71
N SER A 164 -26.50 19.65 -2.58
CA SER A 164 -25.58 20.79 -2.55
C SER A 164 -26.20 22.11 -3.05
N SER A 165 -27.42 22.11 -3.57
CA SER A 165 -28.16 23.34 -3.93
C SER A 165 -28.99 23.92 -2.77
N SER A 166 -29.27 23.16 -1.70
CA SER A 166 -30.02 23.63 -0.54
C SER A 166 -29.16 23.89 0.72
N ALA A 167 -27.91 23.39 0.75
CA ALA A 167 -27.02 23.50 1.91
C ALA A 167 -26.14 24.78 1.96
N LEU A 168 -26.30 25.72 1.01
CA LEU A 168 -25.73 27.07 1.15
C LEU A 168 -26.59 28.01 2.04
N GLY A 169 -27.66 27.47 2.62
CA GLY A 169 -28.54 28.15 3.58
C GLY A 169 -28.61 27.44 4.93
N GLY A 170 -27.49 27.33 5.65
CA GLY A 170 -27.46 26.98 7.07
C GLY A 170 -27.21 25.50 7.37
N GLY A 171 -26.09 25.21 8.06
CA GLY A 171 -25.84 23.86 8.57
C GLY A 171 -24.37 23.54 8.84
N SER A 172 -23.64 24.40 9.53
CA SER A 172 -22.31 24.15 10.07
C SER A 172 -22.33 23.13 11.22
N GLY A 173 -22.65 21.85 10.94
CA GLY A 173 -22.83 20.85 12.01
C GLY A 173 -22.49 19.39 11.72
N PHE A 174 -22.32 18.94 10.48
CA PHE A 174 -22.25 17.48 10.21
C PHE A 174 -20.86 16.90 9.90
N MET A 175 -19.80 17.71 9.83
CA MET A 175 -18.46 17.25 9.40
C MET A 175 -17.47 16.87 10.52
N LEU A 176 -17.84 16.90 11.81
CA LEU A 176 -16.84 16.82 12.90
C LEU A 176 -16.88 15.59 13.81
N GLN A 177 -17.51 14.46 13.44
CA GLN A 177 -17.61 13.34 14.41
C GLN A 177 -17.06 11.96 14.03
N HIS A 178 -16.51 11.73 12.83
CA HIS A 178 -15.98 10.40 12.51
C HIS A 178 -14.57 10.31 11.92
N ALA A 179 -13.82 11.42 11.86
CA ALA A 179 -12.43 11.42 11.34
C ALA A 179 -11.36 11.42 12.46
N GLY A 180 -11.70 10.93 13.65
CA GLY A 180 -10.72 10.63 14.68
C GLY A 180 -10.42 9.14 14.68
N VAL A 181 -9.14 8.80 14.51
CA VAL A 181 -8.47 7.54 14.89
C VAL A 181 -7.95 6.68 13.71
N PHE A 182 -6.62 6.79 13.54
CA PHE A 182 -5.65 6.04 12.72
C PHE A 182 -5.73 6.17 11.18
#